data_AF-H2DR75-F1
#
_entry.id   AF-H2DR75-F1
#
_cell.length_a   1.000
_cell.length_b   1.000
_cell.length_c   1.000
_cell.angle_alpha   90.00
_cell.angle_beta   90.00
_cell.angle_gamma   90.00
#
_symmetry.space_group_name_H-M   'P 1'
#
loop_
_entity.id
_entity.type
_entity.pdbx_description
1 polymer ?
#
loop_
_entity_poly.entity_id
_entity_poly.type
_entity_poly.pdbx_seq_one_letter_code
_entity_poly.pdbx_strand_id
1 'polypeptide(L)'
;MMKCGVRRERCSYRGARHRRGGLQPRDHTGRGLVRVGLGSRAQRHLHLEAPLAPLPQAKRVHHSAMSPEEFISRIMEAEPPEIYLMEDMNKPFTESSMMMSLTNLADKELVLMISWAKKIPGFVELSLADQIHLLKCCWLEILMLGLMWRSVDHPGKLIFSPDFKLNREEGQCVEGIMEIFDMLLAATSRFRELKLQREEYVCLKAMILLNSYLCTNSPQTTEELESRTKLLRLLDSVIDALVWAISKLGLTTQQQTLRLGHLTMLLSHIRHVSNKGMDHLSTMKRKNV
;
A
#
# COMPACT_ATOMS: atom_id res chain seq x y z
N MET A 1 44.88 -16.30 43.51
CA MET A 1 44.29 -16.61 44.83
C MET A 1 42.88 -16.03 44.89
N MET A 2 41.90 -16.88 45.24
CA MET A 2 40.58 -16.68 45.91
C MET A 2 39.84 -15.32 45.80
N LYS A 3 38.61 -15.26 45.21
CA LYS A 3 37.24 -15.43 45.80
C LYS A 3 36.83 -14.26 46.75
N CYS A 4 35.63 -13.63 46.76
CA CYS A 4 34.21 -13.97 46.52
C CYS A 4 33.37 -12.67 46.26
N GLY A 5 32.30 -12.65 45.44
CA GLY A 5 30.85 -12.62 45.84
C GLY A 5 30.24 -11.20 45.75
N VAL A 6 29.02 -10.87 45.28
CA VAL A 6 27.70 -11.51 45.37
C VAL A 6 26.72 -11.05 44.24
N ARG A 7 25.86 -12.00 43.86
CA ARG A 7 24.61 -12.05 43.06
C ARG A 7 23.64 -10.84 43.02
N ARG A 8 22.96 -10.64 41.87
CA ARG A 8 21.54 -11.04 41.63
C ARG A 8 21.12 -10.88 40.15
N GLU A 9 20.77 -11.98 39.49
CA GLU A 9 19.99 -12.04 38.24
C GLU A 9 18.98 -13.19 38.35
N ARG A 10 17.76 -12.99 37.83
CA ARG A 10 16.97 -13.95 37.01
C ARG A 10 15.48 -13.55 36.96
N CYS A 11 14.93 -13.50 35.75
CA CYS A 11 13.74 -14.29 35.43
C CYS A 11 13.62 -14.51 33.91
N SER A 12 13.90 -15.73 33.48
CA SER A 12 13.50 -16.29 32.18
C SER A 12 12.41 -17.33 32.48
N TYR A 13 11.26 -17.27 31.80
CA TYR A 13 10.26 -18.33 31.84
C TYR A 13 10.21 -19.06 30.49
N ARG A 14 10.55 -20.36 30.51
CA ARG A 14 10.19 -21.35 29.48
C ARG A 14 9.22 -22.36 30.09
N GLY A 15 8.07 -22.54 29.42
CA GLY A 15 7.62 -23.81 28.85
C GLY A 15 7.16 -24.99 29.75
N ALA A 16 5.93 -25.42 29.44
CA ALA A 16 5.50 -26.79 29.11
C ALA A 16 4.74 -27.68 30.15
N ARG A 17 3.47 -27.94 29.78
CA ARG A 17 2.70 -29.22 29.69
C ARG A 17 2.73 -30.27 30.82
N HIS A 18 1.54 -30.69 31.28
CA HIS A 18 0.93 -32.06 31.30
C HIS A 18 -0.24 -32.08 32.32
N ARG A 19 -1.49 -32.45 32.00
CA ARG A 19 -2.14 -33.76 31.70
C ARG A 19 -2.55 -34.59 32.95
N ARG A 20 -3.87 -34.85 33.05
CA ARG A 20 -4.61 -36.05 33.56
C ARG A 20 -4.77 -36.35 35.08
N GLY A 21 -6.03 -36.67 35.43
CA GLY A 21 -6.48 -37.56 36.53
C GLY A 21 -6.46 -36.88 37.90
N GLY A 22 -7.48 -36.92 38.75
CA GLY A 22 -8.45 -37.95 39.07
C GLY A 22 -8.43 -38.14 40.61
N LEU A 23 -9.59 -38.42 41.21
CA LEU A 23 -9.85 -38.84 42.61
C LEU A 23 -10.29 -37.75 43.62
N GLN A 24 -11.52 -37.95 44.11
CA GLN A 24 -12.16 -37.33 45.28
C GLN A 24 -11.47 -37.73 46.60
N PRO A 25 -11.79 -37.06 47.72
CA PRO A 25 -12.56 -37.78 48.75
C PRO A 25 -13.58 -36.97 49.58
N ARG A 26 -14.74 -37.62 49.79
CA ARG A 26 -15.52 -37.85 51.01
C ARG A 26 -16.20 -36.71 51.81
N ASP A 27 -17.51 -36.93 52.00
CA ASP A 27 -18.49 -36.25 52.84
C ASP A 27 -18.32 -36.47 54.36
N HIS A 28 -18.86 -35.53 55.14
CA HIS A 28 -19.53 -35.83 56.42
C HIS A 28 -20.79 -34.97 56.61
N THR A 29 -21.92 -35.66 56.83
CA THR A 29 -23.16 -35.26 57.51
C THR A 29 -24.21 -34.38 56.79
N GLY A 30 -25.26 -35.03 56.29
CA GLY A 30 -26.63 -34.76 56.78
C GLY A 30 -27.66 -34.16 55.80
N ARG A 31 -28.59 -35.02 55.34
CA ARG A 31 -29.89 -34.72 54.65
C ARG A 31 -29.74 -34.12 53.24
N GLY A 32 -30.27 -34.67 52.15
CA GLY A 32 -31.32 -35.66 51.93
C GLY A 32 -32.37 -35.03 51.01
N LEU A 33 -32.35 -35.32 49.70
CA LEU A 33 -33.57 -35.58 48.91
C LEU A 33 -33.25 -36.14 47.51
N VAL A 34 -33.58 -37.43 47.39
CA VAL A 34 -34.02 -38.23 46.25
C VAL A 34 -34.68 -37.42 45.12
N ARG A 35 -34.33 -37.64 43.83
CA ARG A 35 -35.08 -38.56 42.91
C ARG A 35 -34.58 -38.55 41.44
N VAL A 36 -34.09 -39.72 41.02
CA VAL A 36 -34.40 -40.48 39.78
C VAL A 36 -34.31 -39.79 38.40
N GLY A 37 -33.43 -40.33 37.55
CA GLY A 37 -33.43 -40.13 36.10
C GLY A 37 -34.22 -41.19 35.32
N LEU A 38 -33.99 -41.20 34.00
CA LEU A 38 -34.65 -41.94 32.88
C LEU A 38 -35.78 -41.12 32.24
N GLY A 39 -35.90 -40.91 30.93
CA GLY A 39 -35.20 -41.41 29.74
C GLY A 39 -36.15 -41.31 28.53
N SER A 40 -35.60 -41.01 27.35
CA SER A 40 -36.11 -41.33 25.99
C SER A 40 -37.32 -40.57 25.36
N ARG A 41 -36.99 -39.74 24.36
CA ARG A 41 -37.35 -39.81 22.91
C ARG A 41 -38.79 -40.20 22.49
N ALA A 42 -39.54 -39.29 21.84
CA ALA A 42 -40.11 -39.43 20.48
C ALA A 42 -41.19 -38.37 20.10
N GLN A 43 -41.02 -37.79 18.91
CA GLN A 43 -41.98 -37.27 17.91
C GLN A 43 -43.38 -36.78 18.32
N ARG A 44 -43.72 -35.53 17.94
CA ARG A 44 -44.99 -35.21 17.25
C ARG A 44 -44.83 -34.06 16.24
N HIS A 45 -45.22 -34.36 15.00
CA HIS A 45 -45.57 -33.43 13.91
C HIS A 45 -46.66 -32.45 14.33
N LEU A 46 -46.55 -31.17 13.92
CA LEU A 46 -47.70 -30.37 13.50
C LEU A 46 -47.28 -29.40 12.37
N HIS A 47 -47.90 -29.59 11.22
CA HIS A 47 -47.95 -28.68 10.07
C HIS A 47 -48.74 -27.42 10.44
N LEU A 48 -48.27 -26.25 10.01
CA LEU A 48 -49.12 -25.09 9.76
C LEU A 48 -48.56 -24.30 8.57
N GLU A 49 -49.14 -24.52 7.40
CA GLU A 49 -48.88 -23.75 6.18
C GLU A 49 -49.53 -22.37 6.27
N ALA A 50 -48.76 -21.31 5.98
CA ALA A 50 -49.27 -20.00 5.61
C ALA A 50 -48.57 -19.58 4.30
N PRO A 51 -49.29 -19.17 3.24
CA PRO A 51 -48.68 -18.84 1.96
C PRO A 51 -48.12 -17.42 2.00
N LEU A 52 -46.79 -17.28 2.07
CA LEU A 52 -46.11 -16.01 1.83
C LEU A 52 -45.94 -15.81 0.32
N ALA A 53 -46.51 -14.73 -0.20
CA ALA A 53 -46.40 -14.31 -1.59
C ALA A 53 -44.93 -14.12 -2.03
N PRO A 54 -44.58 -14.35 -3.30
CA PRO A 54 -43.22 -14.13 -3.78
C PRO A 54 -42.92 -12.63 -3.81
N LEU A 55 -41.93 -12.20 -3.02
CA LEU A 55 -41.29 -10.88 -3.15
C LEU A 55 -40.63 -10.77 -4.54
N PRO A 56 -40.66 -9.60 -5.19
CA PRO A 56 -40.02 -9.41 -6.48
C PRO A 56 -38.51 -9.58 -6.32
N GLN A 57 -37.94 -10.55 -7.03
CA GLN A 57 -36.50 -10.72 -7.15
C GLN A 57 -35.92 -9.41 -7.70
N ALA A 58 -35.26 -8.65 -6.81
CA ALA A 58 -34.32 -7.63 -7.24
C ALA A 58 -33.32 -8.32 -8.16
N LYS A 59 -33.33 -7.93 -9.44
CA LYS A 59 -32.30 -8.29 -10.39
C LYS A 59 -30.98 -7.86 -9.76
N ARG A 60 -30.25 -8.80 -9.14
CA ARG A 60 -28.84 -8.63 -8.83
C ARG A 60 -28.19 -8.43 -10.18
N VAL A 61 -27.90 -7.17 -10.51
CA VAL A 61 -26.95 -6.83 -11.54
C VAL A 61 -25.64 -7.45 -11.05
N HIS A 62 -25.30 -8.61 -11.58
CA HIS A 62 -23.97 -9.17 -11.45
C HIS A 62 -23.05 -8.22 -12.21
N HIS A 63 -22.59 -7.15 -11.56
CA HIS A 63 -21.30 -6.60 -11.91
C HIS A 63 -20.31 -7.73 -11.64
N SER A 64 -19.85 -8.41 -12.68
CA SER A 64 -18.76 -9.36 -12.56
C SER A 64 -17.61 -8.61 -11.91
N ALA A 65 -17.20 -9.02 -10.70
CA ALA A 65 -16.00 -8.51 -10.09
C ALA A 65 -14.85 -8.76 -11.09
N MET A 66 -14.17 -7.68 -11.49
CA MET A 66 -13.04 -7.72 -12.44
C MET A 66 -11.98 -8.67 -11.90
N SER A 67 -11.42 -9.53 -12.77
CA SER A 67 -10.35 -10.43 -12.34
C SER A 67 -9.05 -9.65 -12.06
N PRO A 68 -8.16 -10.16 -11.20
CA PRO A 68 -6.84 -9.55 -10.97
C PRO A 68 -6.02 -9.33 -12.26
N GLU A 69 -6.11 -10.27 -13.21
CA GLU A 69 -5.45 -10.20 -14.52
C GLU A 69 -6.03 -9.07 -15.40
N GLU A 70 -7.35 -8.96 -15.45
CA GLU A 70 -8.02 -7.90 -16.18
C GLU A 70 -7.73 -6.52 -15.57
N PHE A 71 -7.70 -6.44 -14.23
CA PHE A 71 -7.34 -5.23 -13.51
C PHE A 71 -5.92 -4.77 -13.88
N ILE A 72 -4.94 -5.67 -13.85
CA ILE A 72 -3.55 -5.38 -14.26
C ILE A 72 -3.51 -4.90 -15.71
N SER A 73 -4.22 -5.57 -16.60
CA SER A 73 -4.27 -5.18 -18.01
C SER A 73 -4.79 -3.75 -18.19
N ARG A 74 -5.86 -3.37 -17.48
CA ARG A 74 -6.42 -2.01 -17.51
C ARG A 74 -5.45 -0.96 -16.97
N ILE A 75 -4.78 -1.20 -15.83
CA ILE A 75 -3.85 -0.22 -15.27
C ILE A 75 -2.55 -0.11 -16.09
N MET A 76 -2.16 -1.18 -16.80
CA MET A 76 -1.04 -1.14 -17.76
C MET A 76 -1.37 -0.30 -18.99
N GLU A 77 -2.57 -0.47 -19.55
CA GLU A 77 -3.09 0.34 -20.67
C GLU A 77 -3.29 1.82 -20.27
N ALA A 78 -3.53 2.07 -18.99
CA ALA A 78 -3.70 3.42 -18.46
C ALA A 78 -2.40 4.22 -18.38
N GLU A 79 -1.23 3.56 -18.43
CA GLU A 79 0.06 4.22 -18.20
C GLU A 79 0.26 5.45 -19.11
N PRO A 80 0.70 6.58 -18.55
CA PRO A 80 0.89 7.80 -19.31
C PRO A 80 2.02 7.63 -20.34
N PRO A 81 1.96 8.35 -21.47
CA PRO A 81 3.05 8.37 -22.43
C PRO A 81 4.30 8.99 -21.82
N GLU A 82 5.45 8.68 -22.42
CA GLU A 82 6.70 9.32 -22.09
C GLU A 82 6.66 10.81 -22.48
N ILE A 83 7.22 11.67 -21.61
CA ILE A 83 7.28 13.11 -21.82
C ILE A 83 8.72 13.58 -21.97
N TYR A 84 8.89 14.71 -22.64
CA TYR A 84 10.16 15.36 -22.90
C TYR A 84 10.14 16.77 -22.31
N LEU A 85 11.32 17.23 -21.86
CA LEU A 85 11.48 18.60 -21.38
C LEU A 85 11.35 19.57 -22.56
N MET A 86 11.98 19.26 -23.70
CA MET A 86 12.01 20.06 -24.93
C MET A 86 12.61 21.47 -24.74
N GLU A 87 13.69 21.58 -23.96
CA GLU A 87 14.43 22.83 -23.74
C GLU A 87 15.91 22.64 -24.12
N ASP A 88 16.51 23.65 -24.75
CA ASP A 88 17.95 23.67 -25.05
C ASP A 88 18.75 23.87 -23.76
N MET A 89 19.28 22.77 -23.23
CA MET A 89 19.99 22.76 -21.96
C MET A 89 21.46 23.17 -22.12
N ASN A 90 21.75 24.45 -21.84
CA ASN A 90 23.13 24.94 -21.76
C ASN A 90 23.76 24.56 -20.41
N LYS A 91 24.79 23.72 -20.43
CA LYS A 91 25.58 23.37 -19.24
C LYS A 91 26.67 24.43 -18.98
N PRO A 92 27.06 24.69 -17.72
CA PRO A 92 26.60 24.04 -16.49
C PRO A 92 25.24 24.58 -16.01
N PHE A 93 24.49 23.74 -15.29
CA PHE A 93 23.21 24.13 -14.68
C PHE A 93 23.43 25.13 -13.53
N THR A 94 22.60 26.16 -13.50
CA THR A 94 22.39 27.00 -12.32
C THR A 94 21.20 26.49 -11.51
N GLU A 95 21.13 26.81 -10.23
CA GLU A 95 20.00 26.46 -9.34
C GLU A 95 18.64 26.83 -9.99
N SER A 96 18.51 28.06 -10.47
CA SER A 96 17.27 28.53 -11.10
C SER A 96 16.92 27.77 -12.37
N SER A 97 17.88 27.54 -13.28
CA SER A 97 17.63 26.77 -14.51
C SER A 97 17.21 25.33 -14.20
N MET A 98 17.80 24.73 -13.15
CA MET A 98 17.48 23.37 -12.73
C MET A 98 16.09 23.29 -12.12
N MET A 99 15.76 24.20 -11.20
CA MET A 99 14.46 24.24 -10.56
C MET A 99 13.35 24.53 -11.57
N MET A 100 13.57 25.42 -12.53
CA MET A 100 12.64 25.68 -13.62
C MET A 100 12.41 24.42 -14.48
N SER A 101 13.47 23.72 -14.87
CA SER A 101 13.35 22.49 -15.67
C SER A 101 12.59 21.39 -14.92
N LEU A 102 12.90 21.19 -13.64
CA LEU A 102 12.25 20.19 -12.78
C LEU A 102 10.77 20.51 -12.55
N THR A 103 10.44 21.78 -12.31
CA THR A 103 9.05 22.22 -12.08
C THR A 103 8.24 22.18 -13.38
N ASN A 104 8.79 22.62 -14.51
CA ASN A 104 8.15 22.50 -15.83
C ASN A 104 7.82 21.04 -16.17
N LEU A 105 8.74 20.12 -15.88
CA LEU A 105 8.51 18.69 -16.12
C LEU A 105 7.43 18.13 -15.17
N ALA A 106 7.49 18.48 -13.89
CA ALA A 106 6.49 18.07 -12.91
C ALA A 106 5.09 18.54 -13.29
N ASP A 107 4.93 19.79 -13.75
CA ASP A 107 3.65 20.33 -14.20
C ASP A 107 3.06 19.53 -15.38
N LYS A 108 3.91 19.14 -16.35
CA LYS A 108 3.51 18.25 -17.45
C LYS A 108 3.08 16.87 -16.93
N GLU A 109 3.87 16.25 -16.04
CA GLU A 109 3.54 14.93 -15.47
C GLU A 109 2.26 14.97 -14.62
N LEU A 110 1.97 16.06 -13.90
CA LEU A 110 0.77 16.23 -13.09
C LEU A 110 -0.52 16.19 -13.94
N VAL A 111 -0.52 16.83 -15.12
CA VAL A 111 -1.66 16.77 -16.04
C VAL A 111 -1.92 15.34 -16.51
N LEU A 112 -0.85 14.60 -16.83
CA LEU A 112 -0.95 13.20 -17.23
C LEU A 112 -1.39 12.30 -16.06
N MET A 113 -0.93 12.58 -14.84
CA MET A 113 -1.32 11.86 -13.63
C MET A 113 -2.81 11.96 -13.35
N ILE A 114 -3.42 13.14 -13.51
CA ILE A 114 -4.88 13.31 -13.35
C ILE A 114 -5.63 12.45 -14.36
N SER A 115 -5.16 12.44 -15.61
CA SER A 115 -5.76 11.64 -16.69
C SER A 115 -5.57 10.14 -16.47
N TRP A 116 -4.41 9.73 -15.96
CA TRP A 116 -4.08 8.37 -15.57
C TRP A 116 -4.97 7.88 -14.41
N ALA A 117 -5.11 8.68 -13.35
CA ALA A 117 -5.91 8.30 -12.18
C ALA A 117 -7.37 8.01 -12.54
N LYS A 118 -7.96 8.80 -13.46
CA LYS A 118 -9.32 8.57 -13.97
C LYS A 118 -9.49 7.25 -14.73
N LYS A 119 -8.41 6.66 -15.23
CA LYS A 119 -8.44 5.36 -15.92
C LYS A 119 -8.26 4.18 -14.96
N ILE A 120 -7.90 4.42 -13.70
CA ILE A 120 -7.78 3.36 -12.69
C ILE A 120 -9.19 2.84 -12.36
N PRO A 121 -9.45 1.52 -12.49
CA PRO A 121 -10.79 0.98 -12.23
C PRO A 121 -11.31 1.35 -10.85
N GLY A 122 -12.53 1.88 -10.80
CA GLY A 122 -13.19 2.32 -9.57
C GLY A 122 -12.79 3.69 -9.02
N PHE A 123 -11.72 4.33 -9.50
CA PHE A 123 -11.29 5.64 -8.98
C PHE A 123 -12.33 6.75 -9.22
N VAL A 124 -12.97 6.76 -10.40
CA VAL A 124 -14.00 7.75 -10.75
C VAL A 124 -15.33 7.56 -10.00
N GLU A 125 -15.50 6.43 -9.31
CA GLU A 125 -16.68 6.13 -8.48
C GLU A 125 -16.58 6.74 -7.07
N LEU A 126 -15.39 7.20 -6.69
CA LEU A 126 -15.16 7.97 -5.48
C LEU A 126 -15.74 9.38 -5.62
N SER A 127 -16.01 10.05 -4.51
CA SER A 127 -16.45 11.45 -4.56
C SER A 127 -15.36 12.33 -5.19
N LEU A 128 -15.75 13.42 -5.86
CA LEU A 128 -14.78 14.36 -6.43
C LEU A 128 -13.83 14.91 -5.35
N ALA A 129 -14.33 15.14 -4.14
CA ALA A 129 -13.52 15.58 -3.01
C ALA A 129 -12.44 14.55 -2.66
N ASP A 130 -12.78 13.26 -2.61
CA ASP A 130 -11.83 12.17 -2.35
C ASP A 130 -10.81 12.04 -3.49
N GLN A 131 -11.25 12.08 -4.75
CA GLN A 131 -10.34 12.03 -5.90
C GLN A 131 -9.30 13.15 -5.84
N ILE A 132 -9.72 14.38 -5.55
CA ILE A 132 -8.82 15.53 -5.40
C ILE A 132 -7.90 15.35 -4.19
N HIS A 133 -8.43 14.89 -3.07
CA HIS A 133 -7.66 14.67 -1.85
C HIS A 133 -6.55 13.62 -2.07
N LEU A 134 -6.89 12.48 -2.67
CA LEU A 134 -5.93 11.42 -2.98
C LEU A 134 -4.79 11.93 -3.85
N LEU A 135 -5.10 12.62 -4.96
CA LEU A 135 -4.09 13.19 -5.85
C LEU A 135 -3.20 14.22 -5.12
N LYS A 136 -3.78 15.11 -4.31
CA LYS A 136 -3.02 16.09 -3.52
C LYS A 136 -2.06 15.45 -2.51
N CYS A 137 -2.42 14.29 -1.96
CA CYS A 137 -1.61 13.64 -0.94
C CYS A 137 -0.48 12.78 -1.52
N CYS A 138 -0.61 12.25 -2.74
CA CYS A 138 0.33 11.27 -3.29
C CYS A 138 1.10 11.71 -4.54
N TRP A 139 0.83 12.91 -5.08
CA TRP A 139 1.39 13.33 -6.37
C TRP A 139 2.92 13.16 -6.44
N LEU A 140 3.65 13.64 -5.44
CA LEU A 140 5.11 13.56 -5.46
C LEU A 140 5.63 12.13 -5.33
N GLU A 141 4.91 11.26 -4.60
CA GLU A 141 5.24 9.83 -4.52
C GLU A 141 5.09 9.14 -5.88
N ILE A 142 4.04 9.48 -6.64
CA ILE A 142 3.82 8.95 -7.99
C ILE A 142 4.91 9.44 -8.94
N LEU A 143 5.28 10.73 -8.90
CA LEU A 143 6.37 11.28 -9.72
C LEU A 143 7.70 10.60 -9.39
N MET A 144 8.04 10.48 -8.10
CA MET A 144 9.27 9.81 -7.66
C MET A 144 9.28 8.32 -8.03
N LEU A 145 8.16 7.61 -7.89
CA LEU A 145 8.05 6.23 -8.32
C LEU A 145 8.29 6.10 -9.83
N GLY A 146 7.71 6.99 -10.64
CA GLY A 146 7.98 7.09 -12.09
C GLY A 146 9.45 7.34 -12.41
N LEU A 147 10.06 8.32 -11.75
CA LEU A 147 11.48 8.66 -11.89
C LEU A 147 12.38 7.45 -11.59
N MET A 148 12.16 6.78 -10.47
CA MET A 148 12.96 5.60 -10.09
C MET A 148 12.81 4.47 -11.10
N TRP A 149 11.58 4.21 -11.57
CA TRP A 149 11.33 3.19 -12.59
C TRP A 149 12.08 3.47 -13.90
N ARG A 150 12.03 4.70 -14.41
CA ARG A 150 12.79 5.12 -15.60
C ARG A 150 14.31 5.02 -15.40
N SER A 151 14.76 5.10 -14.14
CA SER A 151 16.18 5.11 -13.76
C SER A 151 16.74 3.73 -13.40
N VAL A 152 15.94 2.66 -13.40
CA VAL A 152 16.36 1.31 -12.97
C VAL A 152 17.61 0.83 -13.70
N ASP A 153 17.69 1.07 -15.01
CA ASP A 153 18.80 0.61 -15.86
C ASP A 153 19.97 1.61 -15.94
N HIS A 154 19.95 2.67 -15.11
CA HIS A 154 20.92 3.77 -15.16
C HIS A 154 21.59 4.00 -13.79
N PRO A 155 22.50 3.11 -13.33
CA PRO A 155 23.18 3.28 -12.05
C PRO A 155 23.88 4.65 -11.92
N GLY A 156 23.66 5.32 -10.79
CA GLY A 156 24.28 6.62 -10.48
C GLY A 156 23.65 7.83 -11.20
N LYS A 157 22.57 7.63 -11.96
CA LYS A 157 21.85 8.71 -12.66
C LYS A 157 20.35 8.64 -12.37
N LEU A 158 19.70 9.80 -12.41
CA LEU A 158 18.25 9.94 -12.39
C LEU A 158 17.77 10.42 -13.76
N ILE A 159 16.83 9.68 -14.33
CA ILE A 159 16.27 9.89 -15.67
C ILE A 159 14.92 10.59 -15.54
N PHE A 160 14.95 11.92 -15.47
CA PHE A 160 13.75 12.75 -15.35
C PHE A 160 12.91 12.64 -16.62
N SER A 161 13.54 12.75 -17.79
CA SER A 161 12.96 12.46 -19.12
C SER A 161 14.05 11.92 -20.06
N PRO A 162 13.73 11.44 -21.28
CA PRO A 162 14.75 10.96 -22.22
C PRO A 162 15.82 11.99 -22.58
N ASP A 163 15.44 13.28 -22.58
CA ASP A 163 16.27 14.43 -22.89
C ASP A 163 16.83 15.14 -21.63
N PHE A 164 16.39 14.76 -20.43
CA PHE A 164 16.84 15.37 -19.17
C PHE A 164 17.28 14.30 -18.16
N LYS A 165 18.60 14.16 -18.04
CA LYS A 165 19.26 13.15 -17.19
C LYS A 165 20.27 13.85 -16.30
N LEU A 166 20.25 13.52 -15.02
CA LEU A 166 21.15 14.11 -14.04
C LEU A 166 22.00 13.03 -13.39
N ASN A 167 23.31 13.25 -13.34
CA ASN A 167 24.18 12.58 -12.39
C ASN A 167 24.23 13.36 -11.05
N ARG A 168 24.96 12.81 -10.09
CA ARG A 168 25.09 13.38 -8.75
C ARG A 168 25.75 14.77 -8.77
N GLU A 169 26.74 14.96 -9.64
CA GLU A 169 27.49 16.21 -9.76
C GLU A 169 26.63 17.34 -10.34
N GLU A 170 25.81 17.03 -11.35
CA GLU A 170 24.89 17.97 -12.00
C GLU A 170 23.76 18.40 -11.06
N GLY A 171 23.28 17.49 -10.20
CA GLY A 171 22.26 17.79 -9.19
C GLY A 171 22.74 18.72 -8.07
N GLN A 172 24.05 18.85 -7.85
CA GLN A 172 24.61 19.63 -6.73
C GLN A 172 24.35 21.14 -6.83
N CYS A 173 23.91 21.64 -7.99
CA CYS A 173 23.58 23.06 -8.18
C CYS A 173 22.36 23.54 -7.40
N VAL A 174 21.53 22.65 -6.83
CA VAL A 174 20.36 23.01 -6.02
C VAL A 174 20.64 22.79 -4.52
N GLU A 175 20.46 23.83 -3.71
CA GLU A 175 20.80 23.77 -2.28
C GLU A 175 19.92 22.77 -1.52
N GLY A 176 20.53 21.74 -0.91
CA GLY A 176 19.81 20.78 -0.08
C GLY A 176 19.11 19.63 -0.83
N ILE A 177 19.21 19.58 -2.17
CA ILE A 177 18.61 18.47 -2.94
C ILE A 177 19.36 17.15 -2.77
N MET A 178 20.65 17.19 -2.38
CA MET A 178 21.53 16.01 -2.41
C MET A 178 21.08 14.87 -1.50
N GLU A 179 20.48 15.18 -0.36
CA GLU A 179 19.90 14.15 0.52
C GLU A 179 18.79 13.38 -0.22
N ILE A 180 17.90 14.10 -0.91
CA ILE A 180 16.80 13.52 -1.69
C ILE A 180 17.35 12.75 -2.89
N PHE A 181 18.35 13.31 -3.58
CA PHE A 181 18.99 12.67 -4.73
C PHE A 181 19.62 11.32 -4.35
N ASP A 182 20.40 11.29 -3.26
CA ASP A 182 21.05 10.08 -2.77
C ASP A 182 20.01 9.04 -2.28
N MET A 183 18.91 9.49 -1.64
CA MET A 183 17.80 8.61 -1.27
C MET A 183 17.10 8.00 -2.49
N LEU A 184 16.85 8.79 -3.55
CA LEU A 184 16.25 8.30 -4.80
C LEU A 184 17.15 7.27 -5.50
N LEU A 185 18.46 7.51 -5.56
CA LEU A 185 19.42 6.55 -6.11
C LEU A 185 19.44 5.24 -5.30
N ALA A 186 19.43 5.34 -3.97
CA ALA A 186 19.40 4.17 -3.10
C ALA A 186 18.11 3.35 -3.27
N ALA A 187 16.95 4.02 -3.32
CA ALA A 187 15.66 3.37 -3.57
C ALA A 187 15.59 2.73 -4.97
N THR A 188 16.10 3.41 -6.00
CA THR A 188 16.24 2.86 -7.36
C THR A 188 17.14 1.61 -7.39
N SER A 189 18.21 1.58 -6.57
CA SER A 189 19.03 0.37 -6.42
C SER A 189 18.23 -0.81 -5.90
N ARG A 190 17.33 -0.59 -4.94
CA ARG A 190 16.45 -1.65 -4.44
C ARG A 190 15.49 -2.19 -5.50
N PHE A 191 15.00 -1.34 -6.41
CA PHE A 191 14.17 -1.80 -7.53
C PHE A 191 14.93 -2.78 -8.43
N ARG A 192 16.18 -2.43 -8.75
CA ARG A 192 17.09 -3.25 -9.56
C ARG A 192 17.45 -4.56 -8.86
N GLU A 193 17.76 -4.52 -7.56
CA GLU A 193 18.04 -5.72 -6.76
C GLU A 193 16.85 -6.67 -6.69
N LEU A 194 15.63 -6.13 -6.54
CA LEU A 194 14.40 -6.91 -6.50
C LEU A 194 13.95 -7.40 -7.88
N LYS A 195 14.59 -6.92 -8.96
CA LYS A 195 14.16 -7.10 -10.35
C LYS A 195 12.67 -6.83 -10.46
N LEU A 196 12.28 -5.62 -10.07
CA LEU A 196 10.87 -5.20 -10.06
C LEU A 196 10.27 -5.40 -11.45
N GLN A 197 9.15 -6.11 -11.53
CA GLN A 197 8.44 -6.35 -12.78
C GLN A 197 7.48 -5.21 -13.09
N ARG A 198 7.11 -5.05 -14.36
CA ARG A 198 6.28 -3.92 -14.80
C ARG A 198 4.87 -3.98 -14.20
N GLU A 199 4.30 -5.18 -14.09
CA GLU A 199 3.00 -5.43 -13.45
C GLU A 199 3.03 -5.05 -11.96
N GLU A 200 4.13 -5.36 -11.27
CA GLU A 200 4.30 -4.98 -9.87
C GLU A 200 4.46 -3.47 -9.71
N TYR A 201 5.21 -2.83 -10.60
CA TYR A 201 5.38 -1.39 -10.63
C TYR A 201 4.03 -0.65 -10.76
N VAL A 202 3.18 -1.03 -11.72
CA VAL A 202 1.87 -0.37 -11.89
C VAL A 202 0.93 -0.64 -10.72
N CYS A 203 1.00 -1.83 -10.11
CA CYS A 203 0.26 -2.12 -8.88
C CYS A 203 0.73 -1.23 -7.72
N LEU A 204 2.04 -1.09 -7.50
CA LEU A 204 2.58 -0.19 -6.47
C LEU A 204 2.15 1.27 -6.69
N LYS A 205 2.14 1.72 -7.94
CA LYS A 205 1.68 3.06 -8.32
C LYS A 205 0.19 3.26 -8.01
N ALA A 206 -0.65 2.27 -8.32
CA ALA A 206 -2.07 2.29 -7.95
C ALA A 206 -2.28 2.21 -6.43
N MET A 207 -1.47 1.44 -5.70
CA MET A 207 -1.50 1.41 -4.23
C MET A 207 -1.18 2.79 -3.64
N ILE A 208 -0.16 3.49 -4.16
CA ILE A 208 0.17 4.86 -3.71
C ILE A 208 -1.02 5.80 -3.88
N LEU A 209 -1.68 5.76 -5.04
CA LEU A 209 -2.87 6.58 -5.33
C LEU A 209 -3.99 6.32 -4.31
N LEU A 210 -4.25 5.06 -3.96
CA LEU A 210 -5.42 4.67 -3.15
C LEU A 210 -5.14 4.58 -1.64
N ASN A 211 -3.88 4.44 -1.22
CA ASN A 211 -3.51 4.26 0.19
C ASN A 211 -3.39 5.60 0.94
N SER A 212 -3.38 6.73 0.24
CA SER A 212 -2.97 8.00 0.84
C SER A 212 -4.00 8.69 1.76
N TYR A 213 -5.23 8.19 1.83
CA TYR A 213 -6.31 8.76 2.66
C TYR A 213 -6.40 8.19 4.08
N LEU A 214 -5.75 7.07 4.39
CA LEU A 214 -6.00 6.35 5.66
C LEU A 214 -5.50 7.09 6.90
N CYS A 215 -4.80 8.22 6.73
CA CYS A 215 -4.22 9.03 7.80
C CYS A 215 -5.14 10.16 8.30
N THR A 216 -6.33 10.38 7.71
CA THR A 216 -7.28 11.38 8.21
C THR A 216 -8.23 10.76 9.25
N ASN A 217 -8.63 11.58 10.23
CA ASN A 217 -9.37 11.27 11.46
C ASN A 217 -10.50 10.22 11.34
N SER A 218 -10.91 9.65 12.48
CA SER A 218 -12.07 8.76 12.58
C SER A 218 -13.27 9.33 11.80
N PRO A 219 -13.91 8.54 10.91
CA PRO A 219 -15.06 9.02 10.16
C PRO A 219 -16.14 9.49 11.13
N GLN A 220 -16.65 10.70 10.91
CA GLN A 220 -17.66 11.34 11.76
C GLN A 220 -19.07 11.20 11.15
N THR A 221 -19.15 10.90 9.85
CA THR A 221 -20.41 10.78 9.11
C THR A 221 -20.55 9.41 8.43
N THR A 222 -21.79 8.99 8.15
CA THR A 222 -22.09 7.75 7.41
C THR A 222 -21.51 7.79 5.99
N GLU A 223 -21.55 8.95 5.33
CA GLU A 223 -21.01 9.14 3.98
C GLU A 223 -19.48 8.95 3.95
N GLU A 224 -18.76 9.47 4.94
CA GLU A 224 -17.31 9.24 5.09
C GLU A 224 -16.97 7.77 5.31
N LEU A 225 -17.77 7.05 6.09
CA LEU A 225 -17.59 5.62 6.32
C LEU A 225 -17.81 4.81 5.03
N GLU A 226 -18.82 5.17 4.25
CA GLU A 226 -19.07 4.53 2.96
C GLU A 226 -17.95 4.81 1.96
N SER A 227 -17.47 6.05 1.87
CA SER A 227 -16.33 6.40 1.02
C SER A 227 -15.08 5.63 1.43
N ARG A 228 -14.76 5.59 2.73
CA ARG A 228 -13.65 4.81 3.27
C ARG A 228 -13.77 3.33 2.91
N THR A 229 -14.98 2.77 2.99
CA THR A 229 -15.24 1.37 2.66
C THR A 229 -15.10 1.08 1.16
N LYS A 230 -15.51 2.02 0.30
CA LYS A 230 -15.28 1.90 -1.15
C LYS A 230 -13.79 1.87 -1.46
N LEU A 231 -13.05 2.79 -0.86
CA LEU A 231 -11.62 2.92 -1.10
C LEU A 231 -10.79 1.74 -0.57
N LEU A 232 -11.15 1.18 0.59
CA LEU A 232 -10.55 -0.08 1.07
C LEU A 232 -10.77 -1.22 0.07
N ARG A 233 -11.97 -1.35 -0.50
CA ARG A 233 -12.26 -2.37 -1.53
C ARG A 233 -11.44 -2.18 -2.80
N LEU A 234 -11.20 -0.93 -3.21
CA LEU A 234 -10.30 -0.65 -4.34
C LEU A 234 -8.86 -1.06 -4.00
N LEU A 235 -8.40 -0.73 -2.79
CA LEU A 235 -7.06 -1.11 -2.34
C LEU A 235 -6.90 -2.64 -2.27
N ASP A 236 -7.90 -3.36 -1.75
CA ASP A 236 -7.93 -4.84 -1.73
C ASP A 236 -7.81 -5.40 -3.15
N SER A 237 -8.51 -4.80 -4.12
CA SER A 237 -8.43 -5.20 -5.53
C SER A 237 -7.01 -5.02 -6.11
N VAL A 238 -6.31 -3.95 -5.75
CA VAL A 238 -4.91 -3.73 -6.14
C VAL A 238 -3.97 -4.72 -5.44
N ILE A 239 -4.22 -5.05 -4.18
CA ILE A 239 -3.43 -6.03 -3.43
C ILE A 239 -3.61 -7.42 -4.05
N ASP A 240 -4.83 -7.82 -4.39
CA ASP A 240 -5.13 -9.09 -5.06
C ASP A 240 -4.46 -9.15 -6.44
N ALA A 241 -4.48 -8.06 -7.21
CA ALA A 241 -3.72 -7.90 -8.45
C ALA A 241 -2.21 -8.08 -8.25
N LEU A 242 -1.62 -7.44 -7.23
CA LEU A 242 -0.21 -7.58 -6.92
C LEU A 242 0.17 -9.02 -6.52
N VAL A 243 -0.63 -9.65 -5.66
CA VAL A 243 -0.44 -11.05 -5.25
C VAL A 243 -0.55 -11.98 -6.45
N TRP A 244 -1.52 -11.74 -7.35
CA TRP A 244 -1.64 -12.48 -8.60
C TRP A 244 -0.38 -12.32 -9.46
N ALA A 245 0.12 -11.09 -9.67
CA ALA A 245 1.35 -10.85 -10.45
C ALA A 245 2.57 -11.59 -9.85
N ILE A 246 2.73 -11.54 -8.52
CA ILE A 246 3.80 -12.25 -7.82
C ILE A 246 3.68 -13.78 -8.00
N SER A 247 2.46 -14.32 -8.02
CA SER A 247 2.22 -15.76 -8.20
C SER A 247 2.69 -16.27 -9.57
N LYS A 248 2.70 -15.39 -10.60
CA LYS A 248 3.17 -15.72 -11.96
C LYS A 248 4.68 -15.93 -12.05
N LEU A 249 5.44 -15.52 -11.03
CA LEU A 249 6.90 -15.63 -11.00
C LEU A 249 7.41 -17.04 -10.67
N GLY A 250 6.51 -18.02 -10.45
CA GLY A 250 6.91 -19.40 -10.13
C GLY A 250 7.54 -19.54 -8.73
N LEU A 251 7.33 -18.56 -7.85
CA LEU A 251 7.84 -18.55 -6.48
C LEU A 251 7.04 -19.47 -5.57
N THR A 252 7.68 -20.04 -4.55
CA THR A 252 6.98 -20.74 -3.46
C THR A 252 6.12 -19.79 -2.65
N THR A 253 5.07 -20.26 -1.98
CA THR A 253 4.18 -19.41 -1.15
C THR A 253 4.95 -18.56 -0.14
N GLN A 254 5.97 -19.11 0.52
CA GLN A 254 6.82 -18.36 1.45
C GLN A 254 7.57 -17.21 0.74
N GLN A 255 8.13 -17.47 -0.44
CA GLN A 255 8.81 -16.45 -1.24
C GLN A 255 7.84 -15.39 -1.77
N GLN A 256 6.61 -15.77 -2.11
CA GLN A 256 5.57 -14.82 -2.52
C GLN A 256 5.24 -13.84 -1.38
N THR A 257 5.05 -14.34 -0.16
CA THR A 257 4.81 -13.49 1.02
C THR A 257 6.01 -12.58 1.31
N LEU A 258 7.24 -13.09 1.23
CA LEU A 258 8.45 -12.28 1.41
C LEU A 258 8.57 -11.20 0.34
N ARG A 259 8.27 -11.52 -0.92
CA ARG A 259 8.28 -10.56 -2.02
C ARG A 259 7.25 -9.45 -1.80
N LEU A 260 6.02 -9.81 -1.43
CA LEU A 260 4.99 -8.83 -1.08
C LEU A 260 5.46 -7.91 0.06
N GLY A 261 6.10 -8.47 1.09
CA GLY A 261 6.72 -7.70 2.18
C GLY A 261 7.80 -6.72 1.68
N HIS A 262 8.70 -7.17 0.80
CA HIS A 262 9.72 -6.30 0.22
C HIS A 262 9.11 -5.17 -0.63
N LEU A 263 8.10 -5.48 -1.46
CA LEU A 263 7.44 -4.49 -2.32
C LEU A 263 6.66 -3.46 -1.50
N THR A 264 5.96 -3.87 -0.45
CA THR A 264 5.25 -2.95 0.45
C THR A 264 6.22 -2.08 1.26
N MET A 265 7.41 -2.58 1.64
CA MET A 265 8.44 -1.75 2.26
C MET A 265 8.98 -0.65 1.33
N LEU A 266 9.00 -0.88 0.00
CA LEU A 266 9.38 0.18 -0.96
C LEU A 266 8.44 1.39 -0.84
N LEU A 267 7.14 1.17 -0.61
CA LEU A 267 6.17 2.25 -0.42
C LEU A 267 6.52 3.15 0.77
N SER A 268 7.02 2.57 1.87
CA SER A 268 7.47 3.33 3.04
C SER A 268 8.68 4.20 2.72
N HIS A 269 9.66 3.66 1.98
CA HIS A 269 10.81 4.45 1.53
C HIS A 269 10.37 5.57 0.59
N ILE A 270 9.49 5.30 -0.38
CA ILE A 270 8.95 6.31 -1.29
C ILE A 270 8.25 7.43 -0.51
N ARG A 271 7.41 7.09 0.46
CA ARG A 271 6.75 8.06 1.34
C ARG A 271 7.76 8.92 2.09
N HIS A 272 8.83 8.32 2.61
CA HIS A 272 9.87 9.06 3.32
C HIS A 272 10.59 10.07 2.41
N VAL A 273 11.00 9.64 1.22
CA VAL A 273 11.67 10.52 0.24
C VAL A 273 10.73 11.62 -0.25
N SER A 274 9.46 11.28 -0.49
CA SER A 274 8.42 12.25 -0.85
C SER A 274 8.22 13.31 0.22
N ASN A 275 8.12 12.93 1.50
CA ASN A 275 8.00 13.90 2.60
C ASN A 275 9.20 14.88 2.63
N LYS A 276 10.42 14.35 2.47
CA LYS A 276 11.64 15.17 2.37
C LYS A 276 11.61 16.09 1.15
N GLY A 277 11.13 15.60 0.01
CA GLY A 277 10.91 16.40 -1.20
C GLY A 277 9.89 17.52 -1.00
N MET A 278 8.77 17.24 -0.33
CA MET A 278 7.75 18.25 0.01
C MET A 278 8.31 19.33 0.94
N ASP A 279 9.13 18.97 1.93
CA ASP A 279 9.78 19.92 2.83
C ASP A 279 10.78 20.83 2.08
N HIS A 280 11.54 20.23 1.14
CA HIS A 280 12.46 20.97 0.29
C HIS A 280 11.73 21.94 -0.64
N LEU A 281 10.67 21.49 -1.34
CA LEU A 281 9.83 22.35 -2.19
C LEU A 281 9.21 23.51 -1.39
N SER A 282 8.72 23.23 -0.18
CA SER A 282 8.16 24.26 0.71
C SER A 282 9.21 25.28 1.14
N THR A 283 10.47 24.85 1.27
CA THR A 283 11.59 25.74 1.59
C THR A 283 11.99 26.58 0.39
N MET A 284 12.08 26.00 -0.81
CA MET A 284 12.36 26.72 -2.05
C MET A 284 11.30 27.78 -2.35
N LYS A 285 10.01 27.43 -2.23
CA LYS A 285 8.90 28.37 -2.42
C LYS A 285 8.97 29.58 -1.48
N ARG A 286 9.44 29.39 -0.24
CA ARG A 286 9.63 30.50 0.72
C ARG A 286 10.82 31.40 0.36
N LYS A 287 11.81 30.88 -0.37
CA LYS A 287 12.99 31.62 -0.82
C LYS A 287 12.73 32.46 -2.10
N ASN A 288 11.54 32.39 -2.71
CA ASN A 288 11.21 32.99 -4.01
C ASN A 288 12.18 32.56 -5.15
N VAL A 289 12.70 31.34 -5.07
CA VAL A 289 13.44 30.69 -6.16
C VAL A 289 12.46 30.02 -7.11
#